data_AF-A0AAU8FCB8-F1
#
_entry.id   AF-A0AAU8FCB8-F1
#
_cell.length_a   1.000
_cell.length_b   1.000
_cell.length_c   1.000
_cell.angle_alpha   90.00
_cell.angle_beta   90.00
_cell.angle_gamma   90.00
#
_symmetry.space_group_name_H-M   'P 1'
#
loop_
_entity.id
_entity.type
_entity.pdbx_description
1 polymer ?
#
loop_
_entity_poly.entity_id
_entity_poly.type
_entity_poly.pdbx_seq_one_letter_code
_entity_poly.pdbx_strand_id
1 'polypeptide(L)'
;MNYGEFNNLVEEVIQFSKKFQSELTNNISNEIVIINDIKKAEHLAYDELFGEDEYNWKDIRELEMSAVWGIYYAMPENEKPKGLEELLEIIADNVRRSSFKYSIFYNDVVADLTNCAINRAINGKSSSFFEELFEIYQLGAFPCGWNGDYPEGKIVAFKLD
;
A
#
# COMPACT_ATOMS: atom_id res chain seq x y z
N MET A 1 -14.44 -14.15 0.54
CA MET A 1 -14.66 -14.33 2.00
C MET A 1 -15.68 -13.29 2.45
N ASN A 2 -15.90 -13.04 3.75
CA ASN A 2 -16.72 -11.92 4.22
C ASN A 2 -15.93 -11.07 5.23
N TYR A 3 -15.45 -9.91 4.79
CA TYR A 3 -14.62 -8.99 5.57
C TYR A 3 -15.43 -7.87 6.25
N GLY A 4 -16.74 -8.06 6.45
CA GLY A 4 -17.61 -7.05 7.07
C GLY A 4 -18.27 -6.12 6.06
N GLU A 5 -18.62 -4.91 6.50
CA GLU A 5 -19.41 -3.93 5.73
C GLU A 5 -18.78 -3.61 4.36
N PHE A 6 -17.47 -3.42 4.33
CA PHE A 6 -16.73 -3.00 3.15
C PHE A 6 -16.15 -4.16 2.33
N ASN A 7 -16.74 -5.35 2.42
CA ASN A 7 -16.23 -6.56 1.77
C ASN A 7 -15.92 -6.39 0.27
N ASN A 8 -16.74 -5.64 -0.46
CA ASN A 8 -16.52 -5.36 -1.89
C ASN A 8 -15.23 -4.56 -2.15
N LEU A 9 -14.84 -3.65 -1.24
CA LEU A 9 -13.63 -2.84 -1.35
C LEU A 9 -12.38 -3.67 -1.09
N VAL A 10 -12.46 -4.62 -0.14
CA VAL A 10 -11.40 -5.59 0.12
C VAL A 10 -11.20 -6.52 -1.08
N GLU A 11 -12.30 -7.05 -1.62
CA GLU A 11 -12.26 -7.89 -2.82
C GLU A 11 -11.66 -7.15 -4.02
N GLU A 12 -11.86 -5.84 -4.16
CA GLU A 12 -11.22 -5.01 -5.20
C GLU A 12 -9.68 -5.14 -5.15
N VAL A 13 -9.09 -5.01 -3.96
CA VAL A 13 -7.63 -5.16 -3.75
C VAL A 13 -7.17 -6.59 -4.03
N ILE A 14 -7.93 -7.58 -3.58
CA ILE A 14 -7.64 -9.00 -3.85
C ILE A 14 -7.66 -9.29 -5.36
N GLN A 15 -8.68 -8.84 -6.09
CA GLN A 15 -8.74 -9.05 -7.53
C GLN A 15 -7.63 -8.30 -8.27
N PHE A 16 -7.28 -7.09 -7.82
CA PHE A 16 -6.15 -6.35 -8.35
C PHE A 16 -4.83 -7.13 -8.18
N SER A 17 -4.58 -7.69 -6.99
CA SER A 17 -3.34 -8.45 -6.71
C SER A 17 -3.11 -9.65 -7.65
N LYS A 18 -4.18 -10.27 -8.16
CA LYS A 18 -4.10 -11.39 -9.13
C LYS A 18 -3.58 -10.95 -10.49
N LYS A 19 -3.82 -9.68 -10.83
CA LYS A 19 -3.55 -9.08 -12.13
C LYS A 19 -2.43 -8.04 -12.06
N PHE A 20 -1.66 -8.04 -10.98
CA PHE A 20 -0.63 -7.04 -10.75
C PHE A 20 0.33 -6.95 -11.97
N GLN A 21 0.55 -5.72 -12.45
CA GLN A 21 1.26 -5.34 -13.69
C GLN A 21 0.59 -5.67 -15.05
N SER A 22 -0.73 -5.93 -15.12
CA SER A 22 -1.39 -6.22 -16.41
C SER A 22 -1.93 -5.00 -17.17
N GLU A 23 -2.19 -3.85 -16.51
CA GLU A 23 -2.72 -2.65 -17.17
C GLU A 23 -2.06 -1.39 -16.59
N LEU A 24 -1.43 -0.59 -17.46
CA LEU A 24 -0.84 0.71 -17.15
C LEU A 24 -1.89 1.79 -17.39
N THR A 25 -2.29 2.51 -16.34
CA THR A 25 -3.11 3.71 -16.47
C THR A 25 -2.21 4.95 -16.45
N ASN A 26 -2.59 5.99 -17.21
CA ASN A 26 -1.76 7.16 -17.49
C ASN A 26 -2.13 8.42 -16.69
N ASN A 27 -3.11 8.36 -15.78
CA ASN A 27 -3.56 9.55 -15.04
C ASN A 27 -2.91 9.60 -13.67
N ILE A 28 -1.74 10.23 -13.59
CA ILE A 28 -0.96 10.37 -12.35
C ILE A 28 -1.48 11.60 -11.58
N SER A 29 -1.74 11.45 -10.27
CA SER A 29 -2.05 12.58 -9.38
C SER A 29 -0.83 13.50 -9.24
N ASN A 30 -1.06 14.83 -9.20
CA ASN A 30 -0.02 15.83 -8.95
C ASN A 30 0.56 15.77 -7.51
N GLU A 31 0.02 14.90 -6.67
CA GLU A 31 0.41 14.70 -5.28
C GLU A 31 1.49 13.63 -5.11
N ILE A 32 1.85 12.89 -6.16
CA ILE A 32 2.88 11.85 -6.14
C ILE A 32 4.14 12.34 -6.87
N VAL A 33 5.31 12.10 -6.28
CA VAL A 33 6.60 12.35 -6.93
C VAL A 33 7.05 11.09 -7.66
N ILE A 34 7.06 11.10 -8.99
CA ILE A 34 7.48 9.95 -9.80
C ILE A 34 8.98 9.99 -10.08
N ILE A 35 9.65 8.85 -9.88
CA ILE A 35 11.04 8.60 -10.27
C ILE A 35 11.12 7.38 -11.20
N ASN A 36 12.15 7.32 -12.04
CA ASN A 36 12.40 6.20 -12.96
C ASN A 36 13.79 5.55 -12.75
N ASP A 37 14.50 5.92 -11.68
CA ASP A 37 15.76 5.31 -11.28
C ASP A 37 15.51 4.25 -10.21
N ILE A 38 15.70 2.98 -10.57
CA ILE A 38 15.49 1.83 -9.67
C ILE A 38 16.46 1.81 -8.49
N LYS A 39 17.71 2.28 -8.67
CA LYS A 39 18.69 2.32 -7.56
C LYS A 39 18.30 3.38 -6.56
N LYS A 40 17.81 4.52 -7.06
CA LYS A 40 17.24 5.56 -6.20
C LYS A 40 16.01 5.04 -5.46
N ALA A 41 15.12 4.32 -6.14
CA ALA A 41 13.93 3.73 -5.52
C ALA A 41 14.28 2.75 -4.39
N GLU A 42 15.28 1.89 -4.61
CA GLU A 42 15.79 0.96 -3.60
C GLU A 42 16.37 1.71 -2.39
N HIS A 43 17.20 2.72 -2.63
CA HIS A 43 17.77 3.55 -1.57
C HIS A 43 16.69 4.25 -0.74
N LEU A 44 15.69 4.86 -1.40
CA LEU A 44 14.57 5.49 -0.71
C LEU A 44 13.75 4.50 0.12
N ALA A 45 13.56 3.28 -0.39
CA ALA A 45 12.72 2.29 0.28
C ALA A 45 13.37 1.69 1.53
N TYR A 46 14.70 1.59 1.55
CA TYR A 46 15.41 0.77 2.55
C TYR A 46 16.48 1.51 3.36
N ASP A 47 17.02 2.62 2.87
CA ASP A 47 18.17 3.29 3.49
C ASP A 47 17.89 4.75 3.90
N GLU A 48 17.05 5.46 3.15
CA GLU A 48 16.82 6.90 3.36
C GLU A 48 15.99 7.19 4.62
N LEU A 49 16.31 8.30 5.28
CA LEU A 49 15.55 8.85 6.40
C LEU A 49 14.88 10.16 5.96
N PHE A 50 13.63 10.35 6.37
CA PHE A 50 12.76 11.43 5.92
C PHE A 50 12.37 12.36 7.06
N GLY A 51 12.47 13.66 6.80
CA GLY A 51 12.08 14.72 7.73
C GLY A 51 12.97 14.86 8.98
N GLU A 52 12.59 15.78 9.86
CA GLU A 52 13.32 16.05 11.11
C GLU A 52 13.29 14.88 12.10
N ASP A 53 12.22 14.09 12.09
CA ASP A 53 12.03 12.93 12.97
C ASP A 53 12.75 11.66 12.47
N GLU A 54 13.48 11.76 11.35
CA GLU A 54 14.32 10.69 10.77
C GLU A 54 13.57 9.36 10.54
N TYR A 55 12.33 9.42 10.02
CA TYR A 55 11.56 8.22 9.69
C TYR A 55 12.08 7.56 8.41
N ASN A 56 12.24 6.23 8.40
CA ASN A 56 12.41 5.51 7.12
C ASN A 56 11.04 5.15 6.50
N TRP A 57 11.05 4.64 5.26
CA TRP A 57 9.81 4.31 4.53
C TRP A 57 8.95 3.26 5.25
N LYS A 58 9.58 2.31 5.92
CA LYS A 58 8.87 1.30 6.71
C LYS A 58 8.22 1.91 7.94
N ASP A 59 8.91 2.82 8.64
CA ASP A 59 8.38 3.48 9.84
C ASP A 59 7.09 4.25 9.53
N ILE A 60 7.07 4.98 8.41
CA ILE A 60 5.88 5.72 7.96
C ILE A 60 4.69 4.76 7.76
N ARG A 61 4.90 3.65 7.03
CA ARG A 61 3.84 2.65 6.80
C ARG A 61 3.37 1.99 8.09
N GLU A 62 4.27 1.71 9.02
CA GLU A 62 3.92 1.13 10.32
C GLU A 62 3.14 2.13 11.20
N LEU A 63 3.51 3.41 11.17
CA LEU A 63 2.81 4.48 11.87
C LEU A 63 1.37 4.63 11.35
N GLU A 64 1.18 4.67 10.03
CA GLU A 64 -0.14 4.76 9.41
C GLU A 64 -0.98 3.51 9.69
N MET A 65 -0.39 2.30 9.63
CA MET A 65 -1.11 1.07 10.01
C MET A 65 -1.46 1.03 11.49
N SER A 66 -0.64 1.60 12.38
CA SER A 66 -0.95 1.69 13.80
C SER A 66 -2.23 2.49 14.04
N ALA A 67 -2.45 3.59 13.30
CA ALA A 67 -3.69 4.36 13.35
C ALA A 67 -4.91 3.53 12.89
N VAL A 68 -4.77 2.77 11.80
CA VAL A 68 -5.81 1.85 11.30
C VAL A 68 -6.16 0.78 12.35
N TRP A 69 -5.16 0.15 12.96
CA TRP A 69 -5.38 -0.84 14.02
C TRP A 69 -5.98 -0.23 15.29
N GLY A 70 -5.62 1.01 15.62
CA GLY A 70 -6.25 1.75 16.71
C GLY A 70 -7.76 1.86 16.55
N ILE A 71 -8.24 2.12 15.33
CA ILE A 71 -9.67 2.13 15.00
C ILE A 71 -10.27 0.74 15.18
N TYR A 72 -9.65 -0.31 14.61
CA TYR A 72 -10.12 -1.70 14.73
C TYR A 72 -10.27 -2.14 16.19
N TYR A 73 -9.31 -1.83 17.05
CA TYR A 73 -9.37 -2.22 18.46
C TYR A 73 -10.42 -1.44 19.26
N ALA A 74 -10.78 -0.23 18.82
CA ALA A 74 -11.84 0.57 19.42
C ALA A 74 -13.26 0.14 18.97
N MET A 75 -13.39 -0.65 17.91
CA MET A 75 -14.68 -1.11 17.38
C MET A 75 -15.40 -2.09 18.32
N PRO A 76 -16.75 -2.06 18.35
CA PRO A 76 -17.56 -3.13 18.92
C PRO A 76 -17.27 -4.48 18.25
N GLU A 77 -17.26 -5.57 19.03
CA GLU A 77 -16.88 -6.90 18.54
C GLU A 77 -17.78 -7.42 17.40
N ASN A 78 -19.05 -7.01 17.37
CA ASN A 78 -20.00 -7.36 16.30
C ASN A 78 -19.79 -6.58 14.99
N GLU A 79 -19.03 -5.47 15.03
CA GLU A 79 -18.73 -4.62 13.88
C GLU A 79 -17.35 -4.91 13.30
N LYS A 80 -16.48 -5.58 14.05
CA LYS A 80 -15.12 -5.89 13.60
C LYS A 80 -15.12 -6.76 12.33
N PRO A 81 -14.37 -6.35 11.30
CA PRO A 81 -14.12 -7.20 10.14
C PRO A 81 -13.37 -8.47 10.56
N LYS A 82 -13.62 -9.59 9.86
CA LYS A 82 -13.06 -10.92 10.17
C LYS A 82 -12.21 -11.43 9.02
N GLY A 83 -11.32 -12.39 9.30
CA GLY A 83 -10.48 -13.03 8.29
C GLY A 83 -9.38 -12.11 7.75
N LEU A 84 -9.01 -11.06 8.50
CA LEU A 84 -7.93 -10.15 8.12
C LEU A 84 -6.58 -10.85 8.11
N GLU A 85 -6.40 -11.84 8.99
CA GLU A 85 -5.21 -12.68 9.12
C GLU A 85 -4.91 -13.50 7.85
N GLU A 86 -5.95 -13.82 7.06
CA GLU A 86 -5.81 -14.61 5.83
C GLU A 86 -5.38 -13.75 4.63
N LEU A 87 -5.55 -12.42 4.70
CA LEU A 87 -5.30 -11.51 3.58
C LEU A 87 -3.83 -11.56 3.12
N LEU A 88 -2.89 -11.67 4.07
CA LEU A 88 -1.47 -11.73 3.75
C LEU A 88 -1.15 -12.94 2.85
N GLU A 89 -1.67 -14.12 3.20
CA GLU A 89 -1.41 -15.34 2.44
C GLU A 89 -2.08 -15.27 1.06
N ILE A 90 -3.33 -14.80 1.00
CA ILE A 90 -4.08 -14.64 -0.25
C ILE A 90 -3.37 -13.69 -1.20
N ILE A 91 -2.96 -12.53 -0.72
CA ILE A 91 -2.29 -11.51 -1.53
C ILE A 91 -0.90 -11.98 -1.94
N ALA A 92 -0.15 -12.60 -1.04
CA ALA A 92 1.15 -13.18 -1.37
C ALA A 92 1.04 -14.24 -2.48
N ASP A 93 0.08 -15.16 -2.41
CA ASP A 93 -0.12 -16.18 -3.45
C ASP A 93 -0.53 -15.54 -4.79
N ASN A 94 -1.43 -14.54 -4.76
CA ASN A 94 -1.85 -13.82 -5.96
C ASN A 94 -0.67 -13.08 -6.63
N VAL A 95 0.09 -12.30 -5.87
CA VAL A 95 1.25 -11.55 -6.40
C VAL A 95 2.30 -12.51 -6.93
N ARG A 96 2.58 -13.63 -6.24
CA ARG A 96 3.53 -14.65 -6.69
C ARG A 96 3.13 -15.29 -8.02
N ARG A 97 1.83 -15.48 -8.27
CA ARG A 97 1.30 -16.05 -9.51
C ARG A 97 1.10 -15.01 -10.62
N SER A 98 1.18 -13.72 -10.30
CA SER A 98 1.02 -12.64 -11.26
C SER A 98 2.24 -12.55 -12.20
N SER A 99 2.18 -11.65 -13.19
CA SER A 99 3.29 -11.38 -14.11
C SER A 99 4.36 -10.46 -13.50
N PHE A 100 4.36 -10.28 -12.19
CA PHE A 100 5.24 -9.34 -11.49
C PHE A 100 6.73 -9.67 -11.66
N LYS A 101 7.50 -8.70 -12.18
CA LYS A 101 8.90 -8.91 -12.56
C LYS A 101 9.94 -8.42 -11.54
N TYR A 102 9.56 -7.63 -10.54
CA TYR A 102 10.51 -6.97 -9.63
C TYR A 102 10.58 -7.67 -8.29
N SER A 103 11.24 -8.84 -8.24
CA SER A 103 11.34 -9.63 -7.02
C SER A 103 11.91 -8.87 -5.81
N ILE A 104 12.71 -7.82 -6.04
CA ILE A 104 13.27 -6.99 -4.96
C ILE A 104 12.20 -6.32 -4.11
N PHE A 105 11.12 -5.81 -4.74
CA PHE A 105 10.02 -5.13 -4.05
C PHE A 105 8.89 -6.09 -3.67
N TYR A 106 9.04 -7.40 -3.87
CA TYR A 106 7.94 -8.35 -3.67
C TYR A 106 7.33 -8.26 -2.26
N ASN A 107 8.18 -8.20 -1.23
CA ASN A 107 7.71 -8.13 0.15
C ASN A 107 6.95 -6.82 0.42
N ASP A 108 7.41 -5.70 -0.13
CA ASP A 108 6.75 -4.41 0.01
C ASP A 108 5.40 -4.38 -0.72
N VAL A 109 5.34 -4.89 -1.95
CA VAL A 109 4.07 -5.00 -2.69
C VAL A 109 3.05 -5.84 -1.91
N VAL A 110 3.48 -6.99 -1.40
CA VAL A 110 2.59 -7.86 -0.62
C VAL A 110 2.14 -7.17 0.66
N ALA A 111 3.05 -6.52 1.39
CA ALA A 111 2.73 -5.80 2.62
C ALA A 111 1.76 -4.63 2.34
N ASP A 112 2.04 -3.81 1.33
CA ASP A 112 1.24 -2.62 1.03
C ASP A 112 -0.15 -2.99 0.53
N LEU A 113 -0.28 -3.95 -0.39
CA LEU A 113 -1.60 -4.42 -0.83
C LEU A 113 -2.38 -5.07 0.31
N THR A 114 -1.71 -5.77 1.24
CA THR A 114 -2.35 -6.32 2.45
C THR A 114 -2.84 -5.20 3.36
N ASN A 115 -2.03 -4.18 3.59
CA ASN A 115 -2.37 -3.01 4.38
C ASN A 115 -3.53 -2.22 3.75
N CYS A 116 -3.56 -2.06 2.42
CA CYS A 116 -4.67 -1.46 1.69
C CYS A 116 -5.98 -2.25 1.89
N ALA A 117 -5.91 -3.59 1.80
CA ALA A 117 -7.06 -4.45 2.02
C ALA A 117 -7.59 -4.38 3.47
N ILE A 118 -6.69 -4.38 4.46
CA ILE A 118 -7.03 -4.24 5.88
C ILE A 118 -7.64 -2.87 6.15
N ASN A 119 -7.02 -1.80 5.66
CA ASN A 119 -7.55 -0.45 5.76
C ASN A 119 -8.96 -0.37 5.19
N ARG A 120 -9.19 -0.92 4.00
CA ARG A 120 -10.52 -0.94 3.38
C ARG A 120 -11.54 -1.73 4.18
N ALA A 121 -11.14 -2.81 4.86
CA ALA A 121 -12.03 -3.58 5.72
C ALA A 121 -12.50 -2.78 6.96
N ILE A 122 -11.65 -1.89 7.46
CA ILE A 122 -11.87 -1.13 8.70
C ILE A 122 -12.49 0.25 8.41
N ASN A 123 -11.91 0.98 7.45
CA ASN A 123 -12.18 2.39 7.16
C ASN A 123 -12.92 2.61 5.83
N GLY A 124 -13.10 1.57 5.01
CA GLY A 124 -13.47 1.76 3.61
C GLY A 124 -12.40 2.59 2.89
N LYS A 125 -12.80 3.60 2.11
CA LYS A 125 -11.86 4.48 1.38
C LYS A 125 -11.52 5.79 2.12
N SER A 126 -11.75 5.88 3.43
CA SER A 126 -11.61 7.16 4.15
C SER A 126 -10.18 7.49 4.61
N SER A 127 -9.27 6.51 4.65
CA SER A 127 -7.85 6.77 4.93
C SER A 127 -7.15 7.20 3.65
N SER A 128 -6.60 8.41 3.61
CA SER A 128 -5.93 8.94 2.42
C SER A 128 -4.67 8.15 2.08
N PHE A 129 -3.83 7.83 3.07
CA PHE A 129 -2.52 7.23 2.83
C PHE A 129 -2.59 5.88 2.10
N PHE A 130 -3.38 4.92 2.60
CA PHE A 130 -3.46 3.60 1.95
C PHE A 130 -4.25 3.62 0.64
N GLU A 131 -5.18 4.56 0.46
CA GLU A 131 -5.82 4.75 -0.83
C GLU A 131 -4.84 5.34 -1.86
N GLU A 132 -4.01 6.31 -1.47
CA GLU A 132 -2.93 6.84 -2.32
C GLU A 132 -1.93 5.75 -2.72
N LEU A 133 -1.52 4.87 -1.79
CA LEU A 133 -0.67 3.71 -2.12
C LEU A 133 -1.34 2.80 -3.13
N PHE A 134 -2.62 2.50 -2.95
CA PHE A 134 -3.35 1.64 -3.88
C PHE A 134 -3.48 2.28 -5.26
N GLU A 135 -3.75 3.59 -5.34
CA GLU A 135 -3.78 4.34 -6.60
C GLU A 135 -2.42 4.31 -7.32
N ILE A 136 -1.31 4.47 -6.58
CA ILE A 136 0.05 4.33 -7.13
C ILE A 136 0.24 2.96 -7.79
N TYR A 137 -0.19 1.88 -7.12
CA TYR A 137 -0.11 0.54 -7.71
C TYR A 137 -1.00 0.39 -8.94
N GLN A 138 -2.21 0.96 -8.94
CA GLN A 138 -3.10 0.96 -10.10
C GLN A 138 -2.52 1.72 -11.31
N LEU A 139 -1.60 2.65 -11.07
CA LEU A 139 -0.84 3.37 -12.11
C LEU A 139 0.37 2.59 -12.63
N GLY A 140 0.61 1.37 -12.11
CA GLY A 140 1.77 0.55 -12.42
C GLY A 140 3.08 1.09 -11.81
N ALA A 141 2.97 1.96 -10.81
CA ALA A 141 4.10 2.50 -10.06
C ALA A 141 4.25 1.80 -8.70
N PHE A 142 5.37 2.05 -8.04
CA PHE A 142 5.79 1.42 -6.80
C PHE A 142 6.08 2.50 -5.77
N PRO A 143 5.27 2.65 -4.71
CA PRO A 143 5.61 3.56 -3.63
C PRO A 143 6.90 3.10 -2.97
N CYS A 144 7.84 4.01 -2.79
CA CYS A 144 9.21 3.68 -2.41
C CYS A 144 9.85 4.70 -1.47
N GLY A 145 9.10 5.68 -0.96
CA GLY A 145 9.63 6.64 -0.02
C GLY A 145 8.77 7.89 0.12
N TRP A 146 9.36 8.91 0.73
CA TRP A 146 8.72 10.19 1.01
C TRP A 146 9.58 11.36 0.54
N ASN A 147 8.94 12.48 0.21
CA ASN A 147 9.63 13.70 -0.20
C ASN A 147 9.11 14.90 0.60
N GLY A 148 10.00 15.48 1.42
CA GLY A 148 9.69 16.54 2.37
C GLY A 148 9.64 16.02 3.80
N ASP A 149 9.13 16.84 4.71
CA ASP A 149 8.90 16.44 6.10
C ASP A 149 7.62 15.60 6.19
N TYR A 150 7.60 14.61 7.06
CA TYR A 150 6.39 13.82 7.32
C TYR A 150 5.60 14.45 8.48
N PRO A 151 4.26 14.60 8.40
CA PRO A 151 3.33 14.15 7.33
C PRO A 151 3.04 15.16 6.19
N GLU A 152 3.69 16.31 6.12
CA GLU A 152 3.35 17.42 5.19
C GLU A 152 3.92 17.28 3.77
N GLY A 153 4.71 16.25 3.52
CA GLY A 153 5.35 15.93 2.25
C GLY A 153 4.48 15.10 1.28
N LYS A 154 5.15 14.34 0.41
CA LYS A 154 4.51 13.55 -0.66
C LYS A 154 5.12 12.17 -0.77
N ILE A 155 4.31 11.19 -1.16
CA ILE A 155 4.79 9.86 -1.52
C ILE A 155 5.67 9.95 -2.77
N VAL A 156 6.83 9.29 -2.72
CA VAL A 156 7.69 9.05 -3.88
C VAL A 156 7.39 7.67 -4.44
N ALA A 157 7.15 7.57 -5.74
CA ALA A 157 6.89 6.31 -6.40
C ALA A 157 7.79 6.09 -7.61
N PHE A 158 8.30 4.88 -7.74
CA PHE A 158 9.04 4.41 -8.90
C PHE A 158 8.10 3.94 -10.00
N LYS A 159 8.24 4.48 -11.21
CA LYS A 159 7.53 4.01 -12.40
C LYS A 159 8.54 3.66 -13.48
N LEU A 160 8.30 2.53 -14.13
CA LEU A 160 9.07 2.13 -15.31
C LEU A 160 8.57 2.89 -16.53
N ASP A 161 9.52 3.44 -17.28
CA ASP A 161 9.30 3.99 -18.61
C ASP A 161 8.99 2.88 -19.64
#